data_AF-A0A920UYS0-F1
#
_entry.id   AF-A0A920UYS0-F1
#
_cell.length_a   1.000
_cell.length_b   1.000
_cell.length_c   1.000
_cell.angle_alpha   90.00
_cell.angle_beta   90.00
_cell.angle_gamma   90.00
#
_symmetry.space_group_name_H-M   'P 1'
#
loop_
_entity.id
_entity.type
_entity.pdbx_description
1 polymer ?
#
loop_
_entity_poly.entity_id
_entity_poly.type
_entity_poly.pdbx_seq_one_letter_code
_entity_poly.pdbx_strand_id
1 'polypeptide(L)'
;MGKRHPSVLEVRGEVYLPREGFNRLNDRQRSRNEKEYVNPRNAAAGSLRQLDPAITAQRPLEFFCHSLGTREGGSSRTGHAETLVQLQSWGLRTNPQNETVQGIESCLIAYQRLLETRDKLPMRSMVWSTK
;
A
#
# COMPACT_ATOMS: atom_id res chain seq x y z
N MET A 1 4.85 1.85 22.01
CA MET A 1 3.46 2.07 21.57
C MET A 1 2.88 3.24 22.38
N GLY A 2 2.36 4.28 21.73
CA GLY A 2 1.84 5.49 22.38
C GLY A 2 0.53 5.24 23.15
N LYS A 3 0.37 5.89 24.31
CA LYS A 3 -0.66 5.62 25.35
C LYS A 3 -2.14 5.95 24.97
N ARG A 4 -2.53 5.95 23.69
CA ARG A 4 -3.91 6.25 23.23
C ARG A 4 -4.30 5.47 21.96
N HIS A 5 -4.10 4.15 21.95
CA HIS A 5 -4.69 3.30 20.91
C HIS A 5 -6.05 2.77 21.39
N PRO A 6 -7.02 2.57 20.49
CA PRO A 6 -8.31 1.98 20.84
C PRO A 6 -8.17 0.52 21.30
N SER A 7 -9.19 -0.01 21.97
CA SER A 7 -9.22 -1.41 22.41
C SER A 7 -9.42 -2.36 21.24
N VAL A 8 -10.19 -1.93 20.24
CA VAL A 8 -10.35 -2.62 18.96
C VAL A 8 -10.04 -1.65 17.83
N LEU A 9 -9.20 -2.08 16.89
CA LEU A 9 -8.83 -1.35 15.70
C LEU A 9 -8.85 -2.25 14.47
N GLU A 10 -9.74 -1.97 13.54
CA GLU A 10 -9.70 -2.53 12.19
C GLU A 10 -9.08 -1.50 11.24
N VAL A 11 -8.05 -1.92 10.51
CA VAL A 11 -7.38 -1.09 9.50
C VAL A 11 -7.53 -1.72 8.13
N ARG A 12 -7.74 -0.86 7.14
CA ARG A 12 -7.81 -1.24 5.73
C ARG A 12 -6.61 -0.64 5.02
N GLY A 13 -6.07 -1.43 4.12
CA GLY A 13 -4.85 -1.09 3.41
C GLY A 13 -4.68 -1.95 2.18
N GLU A 14 -3.62 -1.66 1.44
CA GLU A 14 -3.26 -2.38 0.23
C GLU A 14 -1.97 -3.15 0.49
N VAL A 15 -1.98 -4.46 0.17
CA VAL A 15 -0.76 -5.25 0.05
C VAL A 15 -0.25 -5.12 -1.38
N TYR A 16 1.01 -4.75 -1.54
CA TYR A 16 1.62 -4.57 -2.86
C TYR A 16 3.00 -5.22 -2.92
N LEU A 17 3.50 -5.36 -4.14
CA LEU A 17 4.84 -5.85 -4.41
C LEU A 17 5.64 -4.70 -5.05
N PRO A 18 6.67 -4.16 -4.35
CA PRO A 18 7.51 -3.11 -4.90
C PRO A 18 8.18 -3.56 -6.20
N ARG A 19 8.52 -2.60 -7.07
CA ARG A 19 9.13 -2.87 -8.39
C ARG A 19 10.39 -3.73 -8.29
N GLU A 20 11.29 -3.40 -7.37
CA GLU A 20 12.49 -4.20 -7.14
C GLU A 20 12.16 -5.60 -6.62
N GLY A 21 11.17 -5.71 -5.72
CA GLY A 21 10.68 -6.98 -5.21
C GLY A 21 10.11 -7.87 -6.32
N PHE A 22 9.33 -7.29 -7.22
CA PHE A 22 8.76 -7.97 -8.39
C PHE A 22 9.84 -8.43 -9.38
N ASN A 23 10.83 -7.57 -9.68
CA ASN A 23 11.93 -7.94 -10.56
C ASN A 23 12.72 -9.12 -9.99
N ARG A 24 13.10 -9.06 -8.70
CA ARG A 24 13.77 -10.17 -8.01
C ARG A 24 12.94 -11.45 -8.02
N LEU A 25 11.62 -11.32 -7.91
CA LEU A 25 10.70 -12.46 -7.96
C LEU A 25 10.75 -13.14 -9.34
N ASN A 26 10.66 -12.37 -10.41
CA ASN A 26 10.76 -12.90 -11.77
C ASN A 26 12.15 -13.43 -12.11
N ASP A 27 13.22 -12.82 -11.60
CA ASP A 27 14.59 -13.33 -11.76
C ASP A 27 14.72 -14.74 -11.15
N ARG A 28 14.10 -14.98 -9.99
CA ARG A 28 14.04 -16.32 -9.38
C ARG A 28 13.25 -17.30 -10.24
N GLN A 29 12.09 -16.89 -10.78
CA GLN A 29 11.31 -17.76 -11.69
C GLN A 29 12.14 -18.14 -12.93
N ARG A 30 12.81 -17.16 -13.55
CA ARG A 30 13.70 -17.38 -14.70
C ARG A 30 14.83 -18.36 -14.38
N SER A 31 15.49 -18.20 -13.23
CA SER A 31 16.59 -19.10 -12.83
C SER A 31 16.14 -20.57 -12.65
N ARG A 32 14.83 -20.80 -12.50
CA ARG A 32 14.23 -22.13 -12.34
C ARG A 32 13.51 -22.62 -13.60
N ASN A 33 13.59 -21.89 -14.72
CA ASN A 33 12.79 -22.13 -15.92
C ASN A 33 11.28 -22.21 -15.65
N GLU A 34 10.81 -21.45 -14.65
CA GLU A 34 9.40 -21.35 -14.31
C GLU A 34 8.74 -20.16 -15.00
N LYS A 35 7.40 -20.18 -15.06
CA LYS A 35 6.63 -19.07 -15.62
C LYS A 35 6.80 -17.81 -14.76
N GLU A 36 7.13 -16.71 -15.42
CA GLU A 36 7.18 -15.38 -14.80
C GLU A 36 5.79 -14.83 -14.46
N TYR A 37 5.75 -13.93 -13.48
CA TYR A 37 4.55 -13.18 -13.17
C TYR A 37 4.35 -12.04 -14.17
N VAL A 38 3.10 -11.84 -14.61
CA VAL A 38 2.74 -10.87 -15.65
C VAL A 38 2.77 -9.42 -15.15
N ASN A 39 2.36 -9.18 -13.91
CA ASN A 39 2.36 -7.85 -13.32
C ASN A 39 2.48 -7.92 -11.78
N PRO A 40 2.93 -6.84 -11.11
CA PRO A 40 3.10 -6.81 -9.66
C PRO A 40 1.81 -7.07 -8.87
N ARG A 41 0.63 -6.68 -9.38
CA ARG A 41 -0.67 -6.91 -8.70
C ARG A 41 -0.99 -8.40 -8.60
N ASN A 42 -0.87 -9.13 -9.70
CA ASN A 42 -1.11 -10.56 -9.75
C ASN A 42 -0.05 -11.31 -8.92
N ALA A 43 1.20 -10.87 -8.98
CA ALA A 43 2.27 -11.41 -8.17
C ALA A 43 2.00 -11.21 -6.67
N ALA A 44 1.54 -10.02 -6.25
CA ALA A 44 1.19 -9.73 -4.86
C ALA A 44 0.01 -10.59 -4.39
N ALA A 45 -1.07 -10.65 -5.17
CA ALA A 45 -2.25 -11.44 -4.84
C ALA A 45 -1.93 -12.95 -4.73
N GLY A 46 -1.16 -13.49 -5.69
CA GLY A 46 -0.72 -14.88 -5.65
C GLY A 46 0.23 -15.14 -4.47
N SER A 47 1.14 -14.20 -4.18
CA SER A 47 2.08 -14.30 -3.06
C SER A 47 1.38 -14.28 -1.70
N LEU A 48 0.30 -13.53 -1.56
CA LEU A 48 -0.45 -13.41 -0.31
C LEU A 48 -1.38 -14.62 -0.07
N ARG A 49 -1.97 -15.17 -1.13
CA ARG A 49 -2.96 -16.26 -1.07
C ARG A 49 -2.31 -17.64 -1.18
N GLN A 50 -1.29 -17.89 -0.36
CA GLN A 50 -0.66 -19.21 -0.26
C GLN A 50 -1.28 -20.01 0.88
N LEU A 51 -1.39 -21.32 0.70
CA LEU A 51 -1.84 -22.23 1.77
C LEU A 51 -0.79 -22.31 2.89
N ASP A 52 0.50 -22.33 2.52
CA ASP A 52 1.61 -22.29 3.46
C ASP A 52 2.11 -20.84 3.64
N PRO A 53 1.97 -20.24 4.84
CA PRO A 53 2.42 -18.87 5.10
C PRO A 53 3.95 -18.72 5.00
N ALA A 54 4.73 -19.80 5.14
CA ALA A 54 6.18 -19.75 4.97
C ALA A 54 6.58 -19.37 3.52
N ILE A 55 5.72 -19.68 2.53
CA ILE A 55 5.93 -19.24 1.16
C ILE A 55 5.71 -17.73 1.05
N THR A 56 4.64 -17.21 1.64
CA THR A 56 4.33 -15.76 1.66
C THR A 56 5.44 -14.97 2.36
N ALA A 57 5.99 -15.48 3.46
CA ALA A 57 7.08 -14.84 4.21
C ALA A 57 8.36 -14.64 3.38
N GLN A 58 8.57 -15.45 2.33
CA GLN A 58 9.72 -15.31 1.42
C GLN A 58 9.49 -14.28 0.30
N ARG A 59 8.26 -13.78 0.16
CA ARG A 59 7.89 -12.83 -0.90
C ARG A 59 8.08 -11.41 -0.36
N PRO A 60 8.66 -10.48 -1.14
CA PRO A 60 8.96 -9.13 -0.68
C PRO A 60 7.72 -8.23 -0.70
N LEU A 61 6.64 -8.67 -0.07
CA LEU A 61 5.38 -7.93 0.04
C LEU A 61 5.52 -6.76 0.99
N GLU A 62 4.86 -5.66 0.66
CA GLU A 62 4.73 -4.49 1.51
C GLU A 62 3.25 -4.13 1.70
N PHE A 63 2.97 -3.33 2.72
CA PHE A 63 1.62 -2.93 3.10
C PHE A 63 1.58 -1.47 3.55
N PHE A 64 0.53 -0.76 3.15
CA PHE A 64 0.18 0.54 3.75
C PHE A 64 -1.31 0.59 4.06
N CYS A 65 -1.65 1.26 5.15
CA CYS A 65 -3.01 1.59 5.54
C CYS A 65 -3.50 2.83 4.77
N HIS A 66 -4.77 2.81 4.39
CA HIS A 66 -5.44 3.98 3.81
C HIS A 66 -6.73 4.33 4.56
N SER A 67 -7.36 3.43 5.31
CA SER A 67 -8.57 3.77 6.06
C SER A 67 -8.77 2.92 7.31
N LEU A 68 -9.73 3.37 8.13
CA LEU A 68 -10.22 2.63 9.29
C LEU A 68 -11.50 1.88 8.93
N GLY A 69 -11.66 0.69 9.51
CA GLY A 69 -12.93 -0.01 9.61
C GLY A 69 -13.57 0.24 10.97
N THR A 70 -13.88 -0.84 11.68
CA THR A 70 -14.39 -0.81 13.06
C THR A 70 -13.37 -0.27 14.06
N ARG A 71 -13.83 0.55 15.01
CA ARG A 71 -13.02 1.05 16.13
C ARG A 71 -13.87 1.14 17.39
N GLU A 72 -13.40 0.55 18.48
CA GLU A 72 -14.04 0.63 19.80
C GLU A 72 -13.15 1.39 20.77
N GLY A 73 -13.70 2.42 21.43
CA GLY A 73 -12.95 3.32 22.30
C GLY A 73 -12.07 4.33 21.53
N GLY A 74 -11.68 5.43 22.20
CA GLY A 74 -10.91 6.53 21.62
C GLY A 74 -11.76 7.65 21.01
N SER A 75 -11.26 8.89 21.00
CA SER A 75 -12.01 10.08 20.58
C SER A 75 -12.46 10.08 19.11
N SER A 76 -13.56 10.79 18.86
CA SER A 76 -14.38 10.84 17.63
C SER A 76 -13.86 11.82 16.56
N ARG A 77 -14.25 11.51 15.31
CA ARG A 77 -14.29 12.31 14.07
C ARG A 77 -13.09 13.22 13.80
N THR A 78 -12.16 12.65 13.07
CA THR A 78 -11.08 13.35 12.39
C THR A 78 -11.29 13.18 10.88
N GLY A 79 -10.90 14.17 10.07
CA GLY A 79 -10.92 14.01 8.62
C GLY A 79 -10.01 12.85 8.18
N HIS A 80 -10.05 12.53 6.88
CA HIS A 80 -9.25 11.44 6.34
C HIS A 80 -7.74 11.67 6.56
N ALA A 81 -7.27 12.91 6.40
CA ALA A 81 -5.88 13.28 6.58
C ALA A 81 -5.41 13.02 8.02
N GLU A 82 -6.19 13.47 9.00
CA GLU A 82 -5.90 13.29 10.41
C GLU A 82 -5.97 11.80 10.82
N THR A 83 -6.85 11.03 10.18
CA THR A 83 -6.90 9.57 10.34
C THR A 83 -5.58 8.92 9.91
N LEU A 84 -5.03 9.34 8.77
CA LEU A 84 -3.74 8.82 8.28
C LEU A 84 -2.59 9.21 9.22
N VAL A 85 -2.57 10.44 9.73
CA VAL A 85 -1.60 10.89 10.74
C VAL A 85 -1.72 10.07 12.03
N GLN A 86 -2.95 9.78 12.47
CA GLN A 86 -3.17 8.95 13.65
C GLN A 86 -2.67 7.52 13.45
N LEU A 87 -2.93 6.91 12.29
CA LEU A 87 -2.39 5.59 11.94
C LEU A 87 -0.86 5.55 12.01
N GLN A 88 -0.18 6.58 11.46
CA GLN A 88 1.27 6.73 11.56
C GLN A 88 1.73 6.84 13.03
N SER A 89 1.00 7.59 13.87
CA SER A 89 1.32 7.74 15.30
C SER A 89 1.23 6.42 16.08
N TRP A 90 0.43 5.45 15.59
CA TRP A 90 0.34 4.10 16.13
C TRP A 90 1.38 3.13 15.53
N GLY A 91 2.26 3.61 14.64
CA GLY A 91 3.31 2.82 14.00
C GLY A 91 2.88 2.09 12.73
N LEU A 92 1.68 2.39 12.20
CA LEU A 92 1.21 1.81 10.95
C LEU A 92 1.74 2.61 9.77
N ARG A 93 2.17 1.91 8.71
CA ARG A 93 2.61 2.55 7.48
C ARG A 93 1.41 3.11 6.73
N THR A 94 1.50 4.34 6.26
CA THR A 94 0.58 4.93 5.28
C THR A 94 1.35 5.27 4.01
N ASN A 95 0.65 5.59 2.93
CA ASN A 95 1.29 5.99 1.69
C ASN A 95 2.10 7.30 1.90
N PRO A 96 3.43 7.31 1.63
CA PRO A 96 4.26 8.50 1.82
C PRO A 96 3.89 9.66 0.88
N GLN A 97 3.15 9.38 -0.19
CA GLN A 97 2.72 10.37 -1.17
C GLN A 97 1.38 11.03 -0.81
N ASN A 98 0.85 10.74 0.37
CA ASN A 98 -0.37 11.39 0.85
C ASN A 98 -0.11 12.88 1.10
N GLU A 99 -0.91 13.73 0.47
CA GLU A 99 -0.85 15.18 0.62
C GLU A 99 -2.27 15.72 0.84
N THR A 100 -2.43 16.64 1.78
CA THR A 100 -3.70 17.36 1.98
C THR A 100 -3.63 18.69 1.26
N VAL A 101 -4.51 18.88 0.29
CA VAL A 101 -4.58 20.09 -0.53
C VAL A 101 -5.99 20.68 -0.46
N GLN A 102 -6.10 21.98 -0.68
CA GLN A 102 -7.37 22.71 -0.63
C GLN A 102 -7.65 23.39 -1.97
N GLY A 103 -8.87 23.24 -2.48
CA GLY A 103 -9.27 23.81 -3.77
C GLY A 103 -8.84 22.97 -4.97
N ILE A 104 -9.54 23.16 -6.10
CA ILE A 104 -9.34 22.38 -7.33
C ILE A 104 -7.97 22.59 -7.96
N GLU A 105 -7.45 23.82 -7.94
CA GLU A 105 -6.13 24.15 -8.50
C GLU A 105 -5.02 23.36 -7.79
N SER A 106 -5.03 23.34 -6.46
CA SER A 106 -4.09 22.57 -5.65
C SER A 106 -4.20 21.06 -5.92
N CYS A 107 -5.41 20.54 -6.13
CA CYS A 107 -5.61 19.14 -6.53
C CYS A 107 -4.96 18.83 -7.88
N LEU A 108 -5.09 19.73 -8.87
CA LEU A 108 -4.49 19.55 -10.19
C LEU A 108 -2.95 19.59 -10.13
N ILE A 109 -2.39 20.49 -9.32
CA ILE A 109 -0.94 20.58 -9.09
C ILE A 109 -0.42 19.29 -8.45
N ALA A 110 -1.09 18.79 -7.41
CA ALA A 110 -0.73 17.52 -6.76
C ALA A 110 -0.82 16.34 -7.73
N TYR A 111 -1.88 16.30 -8.56
CA TYR A 111 -2.04 15.29 -9.60
C TYR A 111 -0.89 15.33 -10.62
N GLN A 112 -0.51 16.50 -11.13
CA GLN A 112 0.59 16.64 -12.09
C GLN A 112 1.93 16.18 -11.50
N ARG A 113 2.25 16.59 -10.26
CA ARG A 113 3.45 16.13 -9.54
C ARG A 113 3.49 14.60 -9.40
N LEU A 114 2.36 13.97 -9.08
CA LEU A 114 2.26 12.51 -8.99
C LEU A 114 2.44 11.84 -10.35
N LEU A 115 1.93 12.45 -11.42
CA LEU A 115 2.07 11.92 -12.78
C LEU A 115 3.54 11.95 -13.24
N GLU A 116 4.25 13.04 -12.99
CA GLU A 116 5.67 13.22 -13.34
C GLU A 116 6.59 12.27 -12.57
N THR A 117 6.26 12.00 -11.30
CA THR A 117 7.06 11.13 -10.42
C THR A 117 6.63 9.67 -10.47
N ARG A 118 5.52 9.35 -11.16
CA ARG A 118 4.89 8.03 -11.18
C ARG A 118 5.86 6.89 -11.42
N ASP A 119 6.73 7.03 -12.41
CA ASP A 119 7.62 5.95 -12.85
C ASP A 119 8.80 5.72 -11.89
N LYS A 120 9.02 6.65 -10.95
CA LYS A 120 9.99 6.56 -9.86
C LYS A 120 9.38 6.00 -8.57
N LEU A 121 8.05 5.84 -8.51
CA LEU A 121 7.41 5.32 -7.31
C LEU A 121 7.75 3.82 -7.13
N PRO A 122 7.95 3.36 -5.88
CA PRO A 122 8.24 1.95 -5.59
C PRO A 122 7.12 1.02 -6.07
N MET A 123 5.91 1.53 -6.17
CA MET A 123 4.73 0.85 -6.66
C MET A 123 4.16 1.57 -7.87
N ARG A 124 3.68 0.81 -8.85
CA ARG A 124 2.91 1.39 -9.96
C ARG A 124 1.53 1.78 -9.40
N SER A 125 1.20 3.06 -9.39
CA SER A 125 -0.18 3.50 -9.16
C SER A 125 -1.07 2.78 -10.16
N MET A 126 -2.17 2.20 -9.69
CA MET A 126 -3.02 1.31 -10.47
C MET A 126 -3.49 2.03 -11.74
N VAL A 127 -2.90 1.70 -12.88
CA VAL A 127 -3.51 1.99 -14.17
C VAL A 127 -4.62 0.97 -14.32
N TRP A 128 -5.84 1.39 -14.05
CA TRP A 128 -7.02 0.69 -14.55
C TRP A 128 -6.91 0.73 -16.06
N SER A 129 -6.46 -0.38 -16.66
CA SER A 129 -6.63 -0.60 -18.09
C SER A 129 -8.11 -0.82 -18.31
N THR A 130 -8.87 0.25 -18.50
CA THR A 130 -10.19 0.18 -19.13
C THR A 130 -9.93 -0.26 -20.57
N LYS A 131 -10.15 -1.55 -20.84
CA LYS A 131 -10.67 -1.93 -22.15
C LYS A 131 -12.10 -1.41 -22.25
#